data_AF-M2RGU0-F1
#
_entry.id   AF-M2RGU0-F1
#
_cell.length_a   1.000
_cell.length_b   1.000
_cell.length_c   1.000
_cell.angle_alpha   90.00
_cell.angle_beta   90.00
_cell.angle_gamma   90.00
#
_symmetry.space_group_name_H-M   'P 1'
#
loop_
_entity.id
_entity.type
_entity.pdbx_description
1 polymer ?
#
loop_
_entity_poly.entity_id
_entity_poly.type
_entity_poly.pdbx_seq_one_letter_code
_entity_poly.pdbx_strand_id
1 'polypeptide(L)'
;MDAVLSSTRLRALYGSSPLEHIKTLVIAYLLLKQTLQVYRHLRARGVIQSVQDACKWAVQEVMLLALRLPAARRKVDTELGKARIQIESKMIAQGPGVTRHLALPENGKTPDWILHEMEKMDAEFDNHSDWRDGKISGAVYHGGEDLMKVIMAAMERYSVSNPLHPDVFPSVRKMEAEIVAMCLKMYNNPNGAGATTSGGTESIVLAVKTYREWARAVKGITKPEMVIPETAHVAFDKGAAYFGIKTHTIPVDPITRQVNIKRVARAINANTIMIVGSAVNFPDGCQDDIVSLGQLATKHKIGLHVDCCLGSFIMPFLEEAGFPVKPFDFRVQGVTSISCDTHKYGFAPKGNSVIMYRNPELRRHQYYINPDWVGGLYASPTIAGSRPGAILAGTWAALQYMGHSGYLESCKSIVSAARRIAHGITEEIPELYVLGNPPASVVAFGSNSADISALEVGDAMSRKGWHLNGLSRPGAVHIAVTRLTVPHVDEFIADLKDSVREARFAPPGKGTMMTLYGLGSSSPVGPRLVGRVAEMFLDTLYKA
;
A
#
# COMPACT_ATOMS: atom_id res chain seq x y z
N MET A 1 -6.87 81.36 1.57
CA MET A 1 -5.66 80.55 1.81
C MET A 1 -6.00 79.07 1.57
N ASP A 2 -6.75 78.76 0.49
CA ASP A 2 -7.54 77.51 0.42
C ASP A 2 -7.50 76.80 -0.94
N ALA A 3 -6.74 77.30 -1.92
CA ALA A 3 -6.64 76.66 -3.24
C ALA A 3 -5.38 75.78 -3.41
N VAL A 4 -4.42 75.85 -2.48
CA VAL A 4 -3.12 75.17 -2.62
C VAL A 4 -3.07 73.82 -1.89
N LEU A 5 -4.00 73.55 -0.96
CA LEU A 5 -4.03 72.31 -0.17
C LEU A 5 -4.77 71.13 -0.84
N SER A 6 -5.49 71.34 -1.94
CA SER A 6 -6.18 70.23 -2.65
C SER A 6 -5.31 69.55 -3.71
N SER A 7 -4.31 70.24 -4.27
CA SER A 7 -3.47 69.69 -5.36
C SER A 7 -2.36 68.74 -4.88
N THR A 8 -1.90 68.90 -3.64
CA THR A 8 -0.78 68.14 -3.07
C THR A 8 -1.19 66.74 -2.60
N ARG A 9 -2.47 66.53 -2.23
CA ARG A 9 -2.99 65.20 -1.89
C ARG A 9 -3.39 64.37 -3.13
N LEU A 10 -3.72 65.02 -4.24
CA LEU A 10 -4.01 64.35 -5.52
C LEU A 10 -2.75 63.96 -6.31
N ARG A 11 -1.65 64.71 -6.20
CA ARG A 11 -0.34 64.33 -6.80
C ARG A 11 0.37 63.18 -6.08
N ALA A 12 0.06 62.91 -4.82
CA ALA A 12 0.61 61.77 -4.08
C ALA A 12 0.00 60.41 -4.51
N LEU A 13 -1.16 60.42 -5.17
CA LEU A 13 -1.82 59.21 -5.68
C LEU A 13 -1.39 58.82 -7.11
N TYR A 14 -0.70 59.72 -7.82
CA TYR A 14 -0.26 59.54 -9.22
C TYR A 14 1.27 59.58 -9.40
N GLY A 15 2.04 59.46 -8.30
CA GLY A 15 3.50 59.57 -8.29
C GLY A 15 4.27 58.24 -8.46
N SER A 16 3.61 57.10 -8.45
CA SER A 16 4.24 55.80 -8.67
C SER A 16 4.25 55.45 -10.15
N SER A 17 5.44 55.19 -10.70
CA SER A 17 5.56 54.71 -12.08
C SER A 17 4.70 53.44 -12.28
N PRO A 18 4.19 53.17 -13.49
CA PRO A 18 3.49 51.91 -13.79
C PRO A 18 4.28 50.66 -13.35
N LEU A 19 5.61 50.73 -13.36
CA LEU A 19 6.51 49.69 -12.85
C LEU A 19 6.39 49.49 -11.34
N GLU A 20 6.28 50.56 -10.55
CA GLU A 20 6.04 50.45 -9.10
C GLU A 20 4.68 49.82 -8.81
N HIS A 21 3.63 50.18 -9.56
CA HIS A 21 2.33 49.52 -9.44
C HIS A 21 2.39 48.03 -9.79
N ILE A 22 3.06 47.66 -10.88
CA ILE A 22 3.27 46.25 -11.27
C ILE A 22 4.06 45.51 -10.19
N LYS A 23 5.12 46.11 -9.65
CA LYS A 23 5.93 45.53 -8.58
C LYS A 23 5.10 45.32 -7.30
N THR A 24 4.30 46.31 -6.89
CA THR A 24 3.37 46.17 -5.76
C THR A 24 2.35 45.06 -6.00
N LEU A 25 1.79 44.95 -7.21
CA LEU A 25 0.86 43.88 -7.57
C LEU A 25 1.52 42.49 -7.54
N VAL A 26 2.76 42.37 -8.03
CA VAL A 26 3.52 41.11 -7.97
C VAL A 26 3.82 40.72 -6.52
N ILE A 27 4.27 41.67 -5.69
CA ILE A 27 4.52 41.43 -4.27
C ILE A 27 3.22 41.03 -3.55
N ALA A 28 2.12 41.75 -3.77
CA ALA A 28 0.81 41.43 -3.20
C ALA A 28 0.33 40.03 -3.64
N TYR A 29 0.51 39.67 -4.91
CA TYR A 29 0.20 38.34 -5.41
C TYR A 29 1.06 37.25 -4.74
N LEU A 30 2.36 37.47 -4.60
CA LEU A 30 3.27 36.53 -3.93
C LEU A 30 2.91 36.37 -2.44
N LEU A 31 2.63 37.47 -1.74
CA LEU A 31 2.18 37.44 -0.35
C LEU A 31 0.84 36.73 -0.21
N LEU A 32 -0.14 37.02 -1.06
CA LEU A 32 -1.43 36.33 -1.06
C LEU A 32 -1.25 34.82 -1.29
N LYS A 33 -0.42 34.44 -2.26
CA LYS A 33 -0.11 33.04 -2.56
C LYS A 33 0.53 32.33 -1.36
N GLN A 34 1.52 32.96 -0.71
CA GLN A 34 2.18 32.39 0.46
C GLN A 34 1.23 32.28 1.65
N THR A 35 0.45 33.34 1.92
CA THR A 35 -0.57 33.38 2.98
C THR A 35 -1.62 32.29 2.76
N LEU A 36 -2.09 32.09 1.53
CA LEU A 36 -3.03 31.02 1.19
C LEU A 36 -2.43 29.63 1.42
N GLN A 37 -1.16 29.42 1.09
CA GLN A 37 -0.48 28.14 1.35
C GLN A 37 -0.37 27.86 2.86
N VAL A 38 0.04 28.86 3.64
CA VAL A 38 0.13 28.77 5.11
C VAL A 38 -1.26 28.52 5.70
N TYR A 39 -2.27 29.29 5.29
CA TYR A 39 -3.65 29.11 5.75
C TYR A 39 -4.18 27.70 5.44
N ARG A 40 -3.96 27.18 4.23
CA ARG A 40 -4.37 25.81 3.85
C ARG A 40 -3.68 24.75 4.71
N HIS A 41 -2.38 24.92 4.97
CA HIS A 41 -1.63 24.01 5.83
C HIS A 41 -2.16 24.04 7.27
N LEU A 42 -2.34 25.24 7.85
CA LEU A 42 -2.88 25.42 9.20
C LEU A 42 -4.31 24.89 9.32
N ARG A 43 -5.16 25.06 8.30
CA ARG A 43 -6.51 24.51 8.29
C ARG A 43 -6.51 22.98 8.29
N ALA A 44 -5.65 22.37 7.48
CA ALA A 44 -5.55 20.93 7.35
C ALA A 44 -4.98 20.27 8.63
N ARG A 45 -3.85 20.78 9.13
CA ARG A 45 -3.09 20.20 10.25
C ARG A 45 -3.55 20.71 11.62
N GLY A 46 -4.03 21.95 11.70
CA GLY A 46 -4.23 22.68 12.95
C GLY A 46 -2.97 23.40 13.41
N VAL A 47 -3.11 24.49 14.18
CA VAL A 47 -1.98 25.33 14.64
C VAL A 47 -1.00 24.53 15.48
N ILE A 48 -1.50 23.79 16.49
CA ILE A 48 -0.67 23.01 17.41
C ILE A 48 0.16 21.97 16.64
N GLN A 49 -0.47 21.18 15.78
CA GLN A 49 0.22 20.17 14.98
C GLN A 49 1.22 20.81 14.02
N SER A 50 0.90 21.95 13.41
CA SER A 50 1.81 22.63 12.48
C SER A 50 3.07 23.13 13.19
N VAL A 51 2.93 23.64 14.42
CA VAL A 51 4.06 24.04 15.26
C VAL A 51 4.89 22.81 15.64
N GLN A 52 4.26 21.71 16.05
CA GLN A 52 4.96 20.47 16.36
C GLN A 52 5.72 19.91 15.16
N ASP A 53 5.10 19.92 13.97
CA ASP A 53 5.72 19.47 12.72
C ASP A 53 6.91 20.37 12.35
N ALA A 54 6.78 21.70 12.51
CA ALA A 54 7.87 22.64 12.29
C ALA A 54 9.04 22.46 13.28
N CYS A 55 8.74 22.25 14.57
CA CYS A 55 9.76 21.95 15.58
C CYS A 55 10.47 20.63 15.28
N LYS A 56 9.72 19.57 14.94
CA LYS A 56 10.30 18.28 14.55
C LYS A 56 11.21 18.42 13.33
N TRP A 57 10.76 19.15 12.31
CA TRP A 57 11.57 19.43 11.12
C TRP A 57 12.85 20.20 11.47
N ALA A 58 12.75 21.25 12.31
CA ALA A 58 13.92 22.02 12.72
C ALA A 58 14.94 21.16 13.49
N VAL A 59 14.47 20.35 14.45
CA VAL A 59 15.31 19.40 15.19
C VAL A 59 15.96 18.39 14.23
N GLN A 60 15.21 17.86 13.27
CA GLN A 60 15.73 16.95 12.26
C GLN A 60 16.87 17.59 11.47
N GLU A 61 16.66 18.80 10.92
CA GLU A 61 17.68 19.48 10.12
C GLU A 61 18.93 19.81 10.94
N VAL A 62 18.78 20.24 12.20
CA VAL A 62 19.92 20.45 13.11
C VAL A 62 20.68 19.15 13.36
N MET A 63 19.98 18.05 13.65
CA MET A 63 20.63 16.74 13.83
C MET A 63 21.32 16.26 12.55
N LEU A 64 20.75 16.50 11.38
CA LEU A 64 21.35 16.13 10.10
C LEU A 64 22.60 16.93 9.80
N LEU A 65 22.62 18.22 10.14
CA LEU A 65 23.83 19.04 10.09
C LEU A 65 24.89 18.49 11.04
N ALA A 66 24.51 18.08 12.26
CA ALA A 66 25.43 17.45 13.20
C ALA A 66 25.99 16.11 12.66
N LEU A 67 25.17 15.31 11.98
CA LEU A 67 25.59 14.06 11.33
C LEU A 67 26.54 14.27 10.14
N ARG A 68 26.68 15.49 9.61
CA ARG A 68 27.68 15.81 8.59
C ARG A 68 29.08 16.01 9.17
N LEU A 69 29.22 16.17 10.48
CA LEU A 69 30.53 16.28 11.13
C LEU A 69 31.35 15.00 10.90
N PRO A 70 32.66 15.09 10.61
CA PRO A 70 33.47 13.93 10.22
C PRO A 70 33.41 12.76 11.22
N ALA A 71 33.45 13.04 12.52
CA ALA A 71 33.41 12.02 13.56
C ALA A 71 32.05 11.29 13.62
N ALA A 72 30.95 12.05 13.53
CA ALA A 72 29.60 11.50 13.53
C ALA A 72 29.33 10.68 12.26
N ARG A 73 29.76 11.20 11.10
CA ARG A 73 29.69 10.50 9.82
C ARG A 73 30.44 9.17 9.85
N ARG A 74 31.69 9.15 10.32
CA ARG A 74 32.46 7.90 10.48
C ARG A 74 31.73 6.88 11.35
N LYS A 75 31.14 7.31 12.47
CA LYS A 75 30.40 6.42 13.35
C LYS A 75 29.17 5.82 12.67
N VAL A 76 28.39 6.64 11.95
CA VAL A 76 27.22 6.17 11.19
C VAL A 76 27.65 5.20 10.10
N ASP A 77 28.70 5.52 9.34
CA ASP A 77 29.21 4.67 8.26
C ASP A 77 29.69 3.31 8.80
N THR A 78 30.34 3.28 9.97
CA THR A 78 30.71 2.04 10.65
C THR A 78 29.50 1.19 11.04
N GLU A 79 28.47 1.78 11.64
CA GLU A 79 27.26 1.03 12.04
C GLU A 79 26.46 0.54 10.82
N LEU A 80 26.36 1.35 9.77
CA LEU A 80 25.77 0.93 8.49
C LEU A 80 26.59 -0.21 7.85
N GLY A 81 27.91 -0.18 7.95
CA GLY A 81 28.78 -1.26 7.50
C GLY A 81 28.52 -2.59 8.22
N LYS A 82 28.34 -2.54 9.55
CA LYS A 82 27.94 -3.73 10.34
C LYS A 82 26.57 -4.25 9.93
N ALA A 83 25.59 -3.36 9.77
CA ALA A 83 24.25 -3.73 9.32
C ALA A 83 24.28 -4.38 7.94
N ARG A 84 25.08 -3.84 7.00
CA ARG A 84 25.28 -4.45 5.68
C ARG A 84 25.79 -5.88 5.77
N ILE A 85 26.86 -6.12 6.54
CA ILE A 85 27.43 -7.47 6.69
C ILE A 85 26.37 -8.45 7.25
N GLN A 86 25.59 -8.02 8.24
CA GLN A 86 24.53 -8.84 8.82
C GLN A 86 23.42 -9.14 7.80
N ILE A 87 22.99 -8.15 7.03
CA ILE A 87 21.96 -8.33 5.98
C ILE A 87 22.47 -9.31 4.92
N GLU A 88 23.68 -9.10 4.41
CA GLU A 88 24.31 -9.98 3.40
C GLU A 88 24.43 -11.42 3.91
N SER A 89 24.86 -11.63 5.16
CA SER A 89 24.98 -12.97 5.75
C SER A 89 23.66 -13.72 5.89
N LYS A 90 22.53 -13.00 5.97
CA LYS A 90 21.19 -13.60 6.12
C LYS A 90 20.49 -13.85 4.79
N MET A 91 20.86 -13.11 3.74
CA MET A 91 20.14 -13.09 2.46
C MET A 91 20.88 -13.76 1.32
N ILE A 92 22.19 -13.95 1.45
CA ILE A 92 23.01 -14.50 0.39
C ILE A 92 23.60 -15.81 0.90
N ALA A 93 23.30 -16.91 0.23
CA ALA A 93 23.90 -18.19 0.54
C ALA A 93 25.42 -18.10 0.31
N GLN A 94 26.18 -18.58 1.29
CA GLN A 94 27.64 -18.60 1.28
C GLN A 94 28.12 -19.99 1.65
N GLY A 95 29.18 -20.44 0.99
CA GLY A 95 29.84 -21.69 1.32
C GLY A 95 30.28 -22.48 0.09
N PRO A 96 31.04 -23.56 0.29
CA PRO A 96 31.61 -24.38 -0.80
C PRO A 96 30.55 -25.12 -1.63
N GLY A 97 29.31 -25.26 -1.13
CA GLY A 97 28.20 -25.92 -1.84
C GLY A 97 27.35 -24.98 -2.72
N VAL A 98 27.53 -23.66 -2.60
CA VAL A 98 26.71 -22.67 -3.31
C VAL A 98 27.30 -22.39 -4.68
N THR A 99 26.52 -22.60 -5.74
CA THR A 99 26.99 -22.36 -7.11
C THR A 99 26.37 -21.10 -7.69
N ARG A 100 27.22 -20.16 -8.13
CA ARG A 100 26.79 -18.88 -8.67
C ARG A 100 26.92 -18.84 -10.19
N HIS A 101 25.78 -18.72 -10.88
CA HIS A 101 25.73 -18.59 -12.34
C HIS A 101 25.82 -17.10 -12.73
N LEU A 102 27.04 -16.56 -12.75
CA LEU A 102 27.30 -15.12 -12.97
C LEU A 102 27.48 -14.72 -14.44
N ALA A 103 27.44 -15.69 -15.35
CA ALA A 103 27.55 -15.49 -16.78
C ALA A 103 26.66 -16.49 -17.52
N LEU A 104 26.35 -16.19 -18.79
CA LEU A 104 25.69 -17.16 -19.65
C LEU A 104 26.56 -18.41 -19.79
N PRO A 105 25.98 -19.63 -19.72
CA PRO A 105 26.75 -20.84 -19.93
C PRO A 105 27.18 -20.92 -21.40
N GLU A 106 28.39 -21.45 -21.66
CA GLU A 106 28.92 -21.61 -23.01
C GLU A 106 28.01 -22.50 -23.89
N ASN A 107 27.38 -23.51 -23.27
CA ASN A 107 26.43 -24.40 -23.92
C ASN A 107 25.09 -24.41 -23.16
N GLY A 108 24.01 -24.57 -23.90
CA GLY A 108 22.66 -24.71 -23.33
C GLY A 108 22.56 -25.89 -22.36
N LYS A 109 21.86 -25.69 -21.25
CA LYS A 109 21.63 -26.74 -20.23
C LYS A 109 20.42 -27.58 -20.59
N THR A 110 20.43 -28.84 -20.18
CA THR A 110 19.29 -29.76 -20.40
C THR A 110 18.13 -29.41 -19.47
N PRO A 111 16.88 -29.78 -19.80
CA PRO A 111 15.75 -29.60 -18.90
C PRO A 111 15.96 -30.24 -17.52
N ASP A 112 16.50 -31.47 -17.48
CA ASP A 112 16.79 -32.17 -16.22
C ASP A 112 17.83 -31.41 -15.38
N TRP A 113 18.84 -30.82 -16.01
CA TRP A 113 19.81 -29.98 -15.30
C TRP A 113 19.15 -28.76 -14.70
N ILE A 114 18.23 -28.10 -15.42
CA ILE A 114 17.50 -26.93 -14.91
C ILE A 114 16.65 -27.31 -13.69
N LEU A 115 15.90 -28.40 -13.78
CA LEU A 115 15.07 -28.87 -12.67
C LEU A 115 15.92 -29.22 -11.44
N HIS A 116 17.01 -29.96 -11.63
CA HIS A 116 17.92 -30.32 -10.55
C HIS A 116 18.61 -29.09 -9.93
N GLU A 117 19.00 -28.11 -10.75
CA GLU A 117 19.62 -26.89 -10.24
C GLU A 117 18.61 -26.03 -9.46
N MET A 118 17.34 -25.99 -9.87
CA MET A 118 16.27 -25.35 -9.09
C MET A 118 16.06 -26.04 -7.73
N GLU A 119 16.00 -27.37 -7.70
CA GLU A 119 15.91 -28.15 -6.44
C GLU A 119 17.09 -27.86 -5.51
N LYS A 120 18.29 -27.74 -6.07
CA LYS A 120 19.48 -27.37 -5.32
C LYS A 120 19.36 -25.94 -4.77
N MET A 121 18.95 -24.97 -5.58
CA MET A 121 18.76 -23.57 -5.15
C MET A 121 17.73 -23.45 -4.01
N ASP A 122 16.65 -24.23 -4.07
CA ASP A 122 15.66 -24.29 -2.99
C ASP A 122 16.26 -24.80 -1.67
N ALA A 123 17.29 -25.67 -1.75
CA ALA A 123 18.00 -26.22 -0.60
C ALA A 123 19.22 -25.38 -0.15
N GLU A 124 19.64 -24.34 -0.90
CA GLU A 124 20.82 -23.53 -0.54
C GLU A 124 20.59 -22.62 0.68
N PHE A 125 19.34 -22.44 1.10
CA PHE A 125 18.96 -21.66 2.29
C PHE A 125 18.28 -22.52 3.35
N ASP A 126 19.03 -22.93 4.39
CA ASP A 126 18.52 -23.66 5.56
C ASP A 126 17.46 -22.89 6.38
N ASN A 127 17.32 -21.58 6.18
CA ASN A 127 16.46 -20.69 6.98
C ASN A 127 15.23 -20.15 6.23
N HIS A 128 14.81 -20.78 5.12
CA HIS A 128 13.56 -20.39 4.47
C HIS A 128 12.37 -21.10 5.12
N SER A 129 11.28 -20.37 5.31
CA SER A 129 10.05 -20.91 5.90
C SER A 129 9.26 -21.67 4.83
N ASP A 130 8.83 -22.90 5.12
CA ASP A 130 7.87 -23.57 4.24
C ASP A 130 6.50 -22.91 4.40
N TRP A 131 6.04 -22.28 3.34
CA TRP A 131 4.73 -21.63 3.33
C TRP A 131 3.58 -22.63 3.48
N ARG A 132 3.82 -23.93 3.20
CA ARG A 132 2.83 -25.00 3.34
C ARG A 132 2.43 -25.25 4.79
N ASP A 133 3.28 -24.88 5.75
CA ASP A 133 3.00 -25.01 7.19
C ASP A 133 1.90 -24.05 7.67
N GLY A 134 1.45 -23.10 6.85
CA GLY A 134 0.34 -22.19 7.19
C GLY A 134 0.67 -21.13 8.24
N LYS A 135 1.93 -21.05 8.70
CA LYS A 135 2.42 -20.12 9.72
C LYS A 135 2.91 -18.77 9.19
N ILE A 136 2.70 -18.48 7.90
CA ILE A 136 3.11 -17.22 7.27
C ILE A 136 1.90 -16.29 7.12
N SER A 137 2.00 -15.09 7.68
CA SER A 137 0.98 -14.05 7.57
C SER A 137 0.84 -13.57 6.13
N GLY A 138 -0.32 -13.80 5.51
CA GLY A 138 -0.56 -13.47 4.11
C GLY A 138 0.32 -14.32 3.19
N ALA A 139 1.17 -13.67 2.39
CA ALA A 139 2.09 -14.27 1.40
C ALA A 139 1.42 -15.21 0.37
N VAL A 140 1.02 -16.41 0.79
CA VAL A 140 0.30 -17.43 0.03
C VAL A 140 -1.14 -17.54 0.52
N TYR A 141 -2.10 -17.24 -0.36
CA TYR A 141 -3.50 -17.06 0.04
C TYR A 141 -4.35 -18.33 -0.01
N HIS A 142 -4.00 -19.29 -0.87
CA HIS A 142 -4.74 -20.54 -1.08
C HIS A 142 -3.91 -21.79 -0.81
N GLY A 143 -2.84 -22.01 -1.59
CA GLY A 143 -1.87 -23.09 -1.41
C GLY A 143 -2.35 -24.51 -1.75
N GLY A 144 -3.64 -24.74 -1.94
CA GLY A 144 -4.21 -26.05 -2.31
C GLY A 144 -3.80 -26.54 -3.71
N GLU A 145 -3.44 -27.82 -3.81
CA GLU A 145 -2.98 -28.46 -5.06
C GLU A 145 -4.04 -28.48 -6.16
N ASP A 146 -5.31 -28.59 -5.81
CA ASP A 146 -6.43 -28.69 -6.74
C ASP A 146 -6.55 -27.42 -7.60
N LEU A 147 -6.53 -26.26 -6.95
CA LEU A 147 -6.54 -24.97 -7.63
C LEU A 147 -5.22 -24.74 -8.39
N MET A 148 -4.07 -25.11 -7.81
CA MET A 148 -2.78 -24.97 -8.48
C MET A 148 -2.73 -25.76 -9.80
N LYS A 149 -3.25 -26.99 -9.83
CA LYS A 149 -3.33 -27.81 -11.07
C LYS A 149 -4.11 -27.09 -12.17
N VAL A 150 -5.26 -26.49 -11.84
CA VAL A 150 -6.10 -25.75 -12.79
C VAL A 150 -5.39 -24.49 -13.30
N ILE A 151 -4.76 -23.74 -12.39
CA ILE A 151 -4.02 -22.53 -12.72
C ILE A 151 -2.84 -22.84 -13.64
N MET A 152 -2.02 -23.85 -13.31
CA MET A 152 -0.85 -24.23 -14.09
C MET A 152 -1.23 -24.71 -15.49
N ALA A 153 -2.29 -25.51 -15.63
CA ALA A 153 -2.78 -25.93 -16.95
C ALA A 153 -3.20 -24.73 -17.83
N ALA A 154 -3.81 -23.70 -17.24
CA ALA A 154 -4.15 -22.48 -17.96
C ALA A 154 -2.89 -21.67 -18.32
N MET A 155 -1.93 -21.54 -17.40
CA MET A 155 -0.68 -20.80 -17.65
C MET A 155 0.18 -21.46 -18.72
N GLU A 156 0.32 -22.78 -18.69
CA GLU A 156 1.06 -23.57 -19.68
C GLU A 156 0.50 -23.33 -21.10
N ARG A 157 -0.83 -23.44 -21.25
CA ARG A 157 -1.53 -23.25 -22.52
C ARG A 157 -1.33 -21.86 -23.14
N TYR A 158 -1.15 -20.83 -22.30
CA TYR A 158 -1.04 -19.43 -22.72
C TYR A 158 0.33 -18.81 -22.40
N SER A 159 1.37 -19.64 -22.22
CA SER A 159 2.72 -19.25 -21.81
C SER A 159 3.37 -18.16 -22.69
N VAL A 160 3.12 -18.21 -24.00
CA VAL A 160 3.67 -17.26 -25.00
C VAL A 160 2.76 -16.06 -25.28
N SER A 161 1.60 -15.99 -24.64
CA SER A 161 0.59 -14.99 -24.99
C SER A 161 0.94 -13.60 -24.45
N ASN A 162 0.74 -12.59 -25.29
CA ASN A 162 0.95 -11.18 -24.96
C ASN A 162 -0.29 -10.36 -25.34
N PRO A 163 -1.07 -9.84 -24.37
CA PRO A 163 -2.31 -9.11 -24.66
C PRO A 163 -2.08 -7.75 -25.33
N LEU A 164 -0.83 -7.34 -25.59
CA LEU A 164 -0.50 -6.24 -26.51
C LEU A 164 -0.95 -6.55 -27.95
N HIS A 165 -1.04 -7.83 -28.32
CA HIS A 165 -1.45 -8.31 -29.64
C HIS A 165 -2.81 -9.04 -29.56
N PRO A 166 -3.93 -8.30 -29.38
CA PRO A 166 -5.25 -8.90 -29.18
C PRO A 166 -5.79 -9.63 -30.42
N ASP A 167 -5.25 -9.33 -31.60
CA ASP A 167 -5.48 -10.01 -32.87
C ASP A 167 -4.83 -11.40 -32.91
N VAL A 168 -3.64 -11.54 -32.31
CA VAL A 168 -2.94 -12.83 -32.19
C VAL A 168 -3.47 -13.66 -31.01
N PHE A 169 -3.83 -13.01 -29.90
CA PHE A 169 -4.27 -13.67 -28.67
C PHE A 169 -5.69 -13.25 -28.23
N PRO A 170 -6.73 -13.46 -29.07
CA PRO A 170 -8.09 -13.00 -28.79
C PRO A 170 -8.70 -13.66 -27.55
N SER A 171 -8.33 -14.91 -27.26
CA SER A 171 -8.78 -15.64 -26.06
C SER A 171 -8.31 -14.97 -24.77
N VAL A 172 -7.05 -14.55 -24.69
CA VAL A 172 -6.49 -13.87 -23.51
C VAL A 172 -7.11 -12.49 -23.34
N ARG A 173 -7.31 -11.76 -24.45
CA ARG A 173 -8.08 -10.51 -24.43
C ARG A 173 -9.49 -10.74 -23.88
N LYS A 174 -10.17 -11.82 -24.28
CA LYS A 174 -11.49 -12.20 -23.75
C LYS A 174 -11.45 -12.46 -22.25
N MET A 175 -10.54 -13.31 -21.79
CA MET A 175 -10.34 -13.61 -20.37
C MET A 175 -10.08 -12.35 -19.55
N GLU A 176 -9.24 -11.43 -20.04
CA GLU A 176 -8.94 -10.17 -19.36
C GLU A 176 -10.21 -9.33 -19.12
N ALA A 177 -11.07 -9.19 -20.13
CA ALA A 177 -12.31 -8.44 -19.99
C ALA A 177 -13.31 -9.14 -19.07
N GLU A 178 -13.39 -10.46 -19.10
CA GLU A 178 -14.26 -11.24 -18.22
C GLU A 178 -13.81 -11.14 -16.76
N ILE A 179 -12.51 -11.13 -16.48
CA ILE A 179 -11.96 -10.86 -15.13
C ILE A 179 -12.46 -9.50 -14.63
N VAL A 180 -12.30 -8.44 -15.43
CA VAL A 180 -12.76 -7.09 -15.07
C VAL A 180 -14.27 -7.06 -14.86
N ALA A 181 -15.05 -7.71 -15.73
CA ALA A 181 -16.51 -7.77 -15.63
C ALA A 181 -16.99 -8.52 -14.38
N MET A 182 -16.35 -9.64 -14.03
CA MET A 182 -16.65 -10.39 -12.80
C MET A 182 -16.39 -9.55 -11.56
N CYS A 183 -15.24 -8.86 -11.49
CA CYS A 183 -14.95 -7.93 -10.39
C CYS A 183 -15.95 -6.77 -10.34
N LEU A 184 -16.25 -6.13 -11.48
CA LEU A 184 -17.23 -5.03 -11.53
C LEU A 184 -18.62 -5.46 -11.04
N LYS A 185 -19.08 -6.65 -11.43
CA LYS A 185 -20.35 -7.22 -10.94
C LYS A 185 -20.30 -7.47 -9.44
N MET A 186 -19.23 -8.09 -8.96
CA MET A 186 -19.02 -8.39 -7.53
C MET A 186 -19.01 -7.13 -6.65
N TYR A 187 -18.49 -6.02 -7.16
CA TYR A 187 -18.49 -4.72 -6.48
C TYR A 187 -19.69 -3.83 -6.84
N ASN A 188 -20.78 -4.42 -7.33
CA ASN A 188 -22.06 -3.75 -7.58
C ASN A 188 -22.02 -2.63 -8.64
N ASN A 189 -21.20 -2.78 -9.69
CA ASN A 189 -21.15 -1.85 -10.82
C ASN A 189 -20.95 -2.55 -12.18
N PRO A 190 -21.90 -3.38 -12.64
CA PRO A 190 -21.76 -4.14 -13.88
C PRO A 190 -21.58 -3.27 -15.15
N ASN A 191 -22.05 -2.01 -15.11
CA ASN A 191 -21.91 -1.04 -16.20
C ASN A 191 -20.69 -0.12 -16.04
N GLY A 192 -19.83 -0.41 -15.06
CA GLY A 192 -18.58 0.31 -14.83
C GLY A 192 -17.53 0.00 -15.88
N ALA A 193 -16.30 0.41 -15.57
CA ALA A 193 -15.16 0.19 -16.45
C ALA A 193 -13.92 -0.15 -15.62
N GLY A 194 -12.99 -0.91 -16.18
CA GLY A 194 -11.75 -1.24 -15.50
C GLY A 194 -10.64 -1.70 -16.44
N ALA A 195 -9.55 -2.13 -15.83
CA ALA A 195 -8.43 -2.82 -16.48
C ALA A 195 -7.77 -3.77 -15.49
N THR A 196 -7.18 -4.87 -15.98
CA THR A 196 -6.29 -5.68 -15.14
C THR A 196 -4.92 -5.01 -15.04
N THR A 197 -4.22 -5.23 -13.94
CA THR A 197 -2.88 -4.69 -13.65
C THR A 197 -1.98 -5.81 -13.12
N SER A 198 -0.68 -5.53 -12.97
CA SER A 198 0.30 -6.48 -12.41
C SER A 198 0.14 -6.70 -10.89
N GLY A 199 -0.67 -5.89 -10.21
CA GLY A 199 -0.87 -5.97 -8.76
C GLY A 199 -1.45 -4.70 -8.17
N GLY A 200 -1.81 -4.74 -6.89
CA GLY A 200 -2.48 -3.62 -6.21
C GLY A 200 -1.70 -2.31 -6.24
N THR A 201 -0.36 -2.37 -6.23
CA THR A 201 0.47 -1.18 -6.40
C THR A 201 0.24 -0.50 -7.75
N GLU A 202 0.21 -1.25 -8.86
CA GLU A 202 -0.09 -0.67 -10.17
C GLU A 202 -1.53 -0.15 -10.22
N SER A 203 -2.50 -0.87 -9.65
CA SER A 203 -3.89 -0.40 -9.54
C SER A 203 -4.01 0.95 -8.83
N ILE A 204 -3.34 1.11 -7.69
CA ILE A 204 -3.32 2.37 -6.93
C ILE A 204 -2.60 3.48 -7.70
N VAL A 205 -1.41 3.20 -8.25
CA VAL A 205 -0.63 4.18 -9.02
C VAL A 205 -1.41 4.65 -10.26
N LEU A 206 -2.10 3.75 -10.95
CA LEU A 206 -2.97 4.11 -12.08
C LEU A 206 -4.18 4.92 -11.64
N ALA A 207 -4.80 4.64 -10.48
CA ALA A 207 -5.86 5.48 -9.94
C ALA A 207 -5.35 6.91 -9.67
N VAL A 208 -4.18 7.04 -9.04
CA VAL A 208 -3.53 8.33 -8.76
C VAL A 208 -3.23 9.09 -10.05
N LYS A 209 -2.64 8.43 -11.06
CA LYS A 209 -2.47 9.02 -12.42
C LYS A 209 -3.80 9.49 -12.98
N THR A 210 -4.82 8.63 -12.94
CA THR A 210 -6.12 8.88 -13.55
C THR A 210 -6.78 10.12 -12.94
N TYR A 211 -6.79 10.26 -11.61
CA TYR A 211 -7.33 11.46 -10.96
C TYR A 211 -6.53 12.72 -11.25
N ARG A 212 -5.20 12.62 -11.41
CA ARG A 212 -4.37 13.75 -11.84
C ARG A 212 -4.77 14.23 -13.24
N GLU A 213 -4.81 13.32 -14.21
CA GLU A 213 -5.13 13.68 -15.60
C GLU A 213 -6.59 14.13 -15.74
N TRP A 214 -7.52 13.48 -15.03
CA TRP A 214 -8.92 13.92 -14.96
C TRP A 214 -9.05 15.34 -14.37
N ALA A 215 -8.43 15.61 -13.23
CA ALA A 215 -8.51 16.90 -12.59
C ALA A 215 -7.84 18.00 -13.41
N ARG A 216 -6.75 17.69 -14.12
CA ARG A 216 -6.14 18.61 -15.08
C ARG A 216 -7.09 18.94 -16.22
N ALA A 217 -7.66 17.92 -16.86
CA ALA A 217 -8.52 18.09 -18.04
C ALA A 217 -9.87 18.76 -17.71
N VAL A 218 -10.50 18.36 -16.60
CA VAL A 218 -11.87 18.78 -16.25
C VAL A 218 -11.90 20.01 -15.34
N LYS A 219 -10.86 20.20 -14.51
CA LYS A 219 -10.83 21.27 -13.49
C LYS A 219 -9.65 22.25 -13.64
N GLY A 220 -8.74 22.03 -14.57
CA GLY A 220 -7.55 22.88 -14.75
C GLY A 220 -6.54 22.82 -13.61
N ILE A 221 -6.56 21.78 -12.76
CA ILE A 221 -5.67 21.67 -11.60
C ILE A 221 -4.25 21.30 -12.08
N THR A 222 -3.27 22.19 -11.82
CA THR A 222 -1.86 21.98 -12.19
C THR A 222 -0.95 21.61 -11.01
N LYS A 223 -1.43 21.81 -9.77
CA LYS A 223 -0.72 21.47 -8.53
C LYS A 223 -1.56 20.52 -7.70
N PRO A 224 -1.73 19.26 -8.14
CA PRO A 224 -2.66 18.32 -7.52
C PRO A 224 -2.27 17.97 -6.08
N GLU A 225 -3.29 17.81 -5.23
CA GLU A 225 -3.15 17.37 -3.85
C GLU A 225 -4.09 16.17 -3.60
N MET A 226 -3.69 15.22 -2.76
CA MET A 226 -4.54 14.10 -2.32
C MET A 226 -4.59 14.00 -0.80
N VAL A 227 -5.70 13.51 -0.26
CA VAL A 227 -5.88 13.32 1.18
C VAL A 227 -6.05 11.84 1.49
N ILE A 228 -5.16 11.28 2.31
CA ILE A 228 -5.14 9.85 2.62
C ILE A 228 -5.10 9.61 4.13
N PRO A 229 -5.70 8.53 4.65
CA PRO A 229 -5.44 8.04 6.00
C PRO A 229 -3.97 7.65 6.19
N GLU A 230 -3.45 7.72 7.41
CA GLU A 230 -2.09 7.22 7.73
C GLU A 230 -1.94 5.70 7.59
N THR A 231 -3.07 4.97 7.60
CA THR A 231 -3.16 3.53 7.39
C THR A 231 -3.30 3.14 5.91
N ALA A 232 -3.42 4.11 5.00
CA ALA A 232 -3.49 3.84 3.56
C ALA A 232 -2.20 3.19 3.05
N HIS A 233 -2.30 2.37 2.01
CA HIS A 233 -1.16 1.65 1.47
C HIS A 233 -0.08 2.61 0.92
N VAL A 234 1.19 2.32 1.17
CA VAL A 234 2.35 3.15 0.73
C VAL A 234 2.45 3.34 -0.78
N ALA A 235 1.68 2.58 -1.57
CA ALA A 235 1.57 2.80 -3.02
C ALA A 235 0.96 4.17 -3.37
N PHE A 236 0.15 4.77 -2.50
CA PHE A 236 -0.31 6.15 -2.70
C PHE A 236 0.88 7.12 -2.66
N ASP A 237 1.74 7.03 -1.65
CA ASP A 237 2.95 7.87 -1.56
C ASP A 237 3.90 7.62 -2.73
N LYS A 238 4.03 6.36 -3.18
CA LYS A 238 4.79 6.02 -4.39
C LYS A 238 4.22 6.70 -5.65
N GLY A 239 2.91 6.63 -5.85
CA GLY A 239 2.22 7.31 -6.95
C GLY A 239 2.36 8.83 -6.87
N ALA A 240 2.28 9.40 -5.67
CA ALA A 240 2.48 10.82 -5.44
C ALA A 240 3.90 11.29 -5.77
N ALA A 241 4.91 10.49 -5.39
CA ALA A 241 6.30 10.73 -5.75
C ALA A 241 6.52 10.68 -7.26
N TYR A 242 5.96 9.68 -7.95
CA TYR A 242 6.10 9.54 -9.40
C TYR A 242 5.44 10.66 -10.20
N PHE A 243 4.29 11.18 -9.75
CA PHE A 243 3.49 12.13 -10.53
C PHE A 243 3.50 13.57 -9.99
N GLY A 244 4.29 13.84 -8.95
CA GLY A 244 4.41 15.18 -8.35
C GLY A 244 3.10 15.66 -7.69
N ILE A 245 2.46 14.78 -6.91
CA ILE A 245 1.22 15.10 -6.19
C ILE A 245 1.57 15.32 -4.71
N LYS A 246 0.98 16.35 -4.09
CA LYS A 246 1.17 16.59 -2.66
C LYS A 246 0.22 15.73 -1.83
N THR A 247 0.76 14.93 -0.92
CA THR A 247 -0.01 14.10 0.01
C THR A 247 -0.36 14.84 1.30
N HIS A 248 -1.61 14.75 1.74
CA HIS A 248 -2.05 15.10 3.09
C HIS A 248 -2.42 13.82 3.84
N THR A 249 -1.50 13.33 4.67
CA THR A 249 -1.73 12.18 5.55
C THR A 249 -2.53 12.60 6.78
N ILE A 250 -3.65 11.94 7.03
CA ILE A 250 -4.58 12.20 8.13
C ILE A 250 -4.47 11.06 9.15
N PRO A 251 -4.23 11.36 10.44
CA PRO A 251 -4.15 10.32 11.46
C PRO A 251 -5.50 9.63 11.64
N VAL A 252 -5.45 8.34 11.97
CA VAL A 252 -6.63 7.57 12.34
C VAL A 252 -6.99 7.80 13.81
N ASP A 253 -8.24 7.52 14.15
CA ASP A 253 -8.67 7.48 15.53
C ASP A 253 -7.96 6.34 16.28
N PRO A 254 -7.37 6.57 17.46
CA PRO A 254 -6.58 5.55 18.15
C PRO A 254 -7.36 4.29 18.55
N ILE A 255 -8.68 4.41 18.74
CA ILE A 255 -9.54 3.33 19.21
C ILE A 255 -10.16 2.61 18.01
N THR A 256 -10.89 3.33 17.18
CA THR A 256 -11.62 2.75 16.04
C THR A 256 -10.71 2.45 14.86
N ARG A 257 -9.51 3.04 14.81
CA ARG A 257 -8.53 2.94 13.72
C ARG A 257 -9.06 3.42 12.36
N GLN A 258 -10.17 4.16 12.36
CA GLN A 258 -10.76 4.78 11.17
C GLN A 258 -10.23 6.20 10.97
N VAL A 259 -10.16 6.64 9.71
CA VAL A 259 -9.78 8.02 9.40
C VAL A 259 -10.78 9.04 9.97
N ASN A 260 -10.25 10.12 10.56
CA ASN A 260 -11.10 11.18 11.10
C ASN A 260 -11.72 12.04 9.98
N ILE A 261 -13.02 11.83 9.72
CA ILE A 261 -13.78 12.54 8.67
C ILE A 261 -13.71 14.07 8.79
N LYS A 262 -13.74 14.62 10.02
CA LYS A 262 -13.63 16.08 10.23
C LYS A 262 -12.26 16.60 9.81
N ARG A 263 -11.18 15.84 10.01
CA ARG A 263 -9.81 16.19 9.57
C ARG A 263 -9.70 16.10 8.05
N VAL A 264 -10.26 15.07 7.43
CA VAL A 264 -10.32 14.95 5.96
C VAL A 264 -11.02 16.16 5.35
N ALA A 265 -12.21 16.52 5.86
CA ALA A 265 -12.97 17.67 5.39
C ALA A 265 -12.19 19.01 5.49
N ARG A 266 -11.34 19.18 6.50
CA ARG A 266 -10.49 20.37 6.65
C ARG A 266 -9.30 20.40 5.69
N ALA A 267 -8.77 19.24 5.32
CA ALA A 267 -7.64 19.12 4.40
C ALA A 267 -8.03 19.35 2.93
N ILE A 268 -9.29 19.10 2.57
CA ILE A 268 -9.81 19.33 1.22
C ILE A 268 -9.74 20.82 0.86
N ASN A 269 -9.17 21.10 -0.31
CA ASN A 269 -9.04 22.45 -0.88
C ASN A 269 -9.19 22.43 -2.41
N ALA A 270 -9.01 23.59 -3.05
CA ALA A 270 -9.22 23.76 -4.49
C ALA A 270 -8.28 22.90 -5.38
N ASN A 271 -7.15 22.44 -4.85
CA ASN A 271 -6.22 21.57 -5.55
C ASN A 271 -6.46 20.07 -5.28
N THR A 272 -7.39 19.73 -4.39
CA THR A 272 -7.61 18.32 -4.02
C THR A 272 -8.24 17.57 -5.20
N ILE A 273 -7.57 16.52 -5.66
CA ILE A 273 -8.02 15.70 -6.79
C ILE A 273 -8.75 14.44 -6.34
N MET A 274 -8.34 13.87 -5.20
CA MET A 274 -8.92 12.65 -4.66
C MET A 274 -8.76 12.56 -3.13
N ILE A 275 -9.63 11.77 -2.52
CA ILE A 275 -9.50 11.23 -1.18
C ILE A 275 -9.50 9.70 -1.21
N VAL A 276 -8.97 9.07 -0.17
CA VAL A 276 -8.80 7.62 -0.08
C VAL A 276 -9.46 7.07 1.18
N GLY A 277 -10.03 5.87 1.09
CA GLY A 277 -10.38 5.04 2.23
C GLY A 277 -10.04 3.58 1.94
N SER A 278 -9.79 2.78 2.96
CA SER A 278 -9.42 1.35 2.80
C SER A 278 -10.54 0.42 3.25
N ALA A 279 -10.68 -0.71 2.57
CA ALA A 279 -11.66 -1.76 2.86
C ALA A 279 -11.04 -3.14 2.58
N VAL A 280 -10.22 -3.73 3.46
CA VAL A 280 -9.65 -3.19 4.71
C VAL A 280 -8.23 -2.65 4.48
N ASN A 281 -7.70 -1.89 5.44
CA ASN A 281 -6.29 -1.47 5.40
C ASN A 281 -5.33 -2.61 5.75
N PHE A 282 -4.09 -2.51 5.27
CA PHE A 282 -3.05 -3.50 5.55
C PHE A 282 -2.58 -3.52 7.02
N PRO A 283 -2.28 -2.36 7.67
CA PRO A 283 -1.69 -2.38 9.01
C PRO A 283 -2.60 -3.05 10.04
N ASP A 284 -3.84 -2.59 10.16
CA ASP A 284 -4.71 -2.92 11.28
C ASP A 284 -5.87 -3.85 10.89
N GLY A 285 -6.08 -4.10 9.60
CA GLY A 285 -7.23 -4.87 9.12
C GLY A 285 -8.57 -4.15 9.25
N CYS A 286 -8.57 -2.85 9.59
CA CYS A 286 -9.78 -2.08 9.79
C CYS A 286 -10.34 -1.49 8.48
N GLN A 287 -11.65 -1.28 8.46
CA GLN A 287 -12.37 -0.61 7.36
C GLN A 287 -12.61 0.87 7.71
N ASP A 288 -12.31 1.78 6.78
CA ASP A 288 -12.67 3.19 6.91
C ASP A 288 -14.17 3.45 6.70
N ASP A 289 -14.68 4.59 7.20
CA ASP A 289 -16.06 5.02 6.91
C ASP A 289 -16.20 5.55 5.48
N ILE A 290 -16.35 4.62 4.54
CA ILE A 290 -16.48 4.91 3.09
C ILE A 290 -17.75 5.71 2.79
N VAL A 291 -18.84 5.53 3.55
CA VAL A 291 -20.09 6.27 3.34
C VAL A 291 -19.86 7.76 3.62
N SER A 292 -19.26 8.10 4.75
CA SER A 292 -18.93 9.49 5.09
C SER A 292 -17.89 10.10 4.15
N LEU A 293 -16.87 9.33 3.74
CA LEU A 293 -15.93 9.77 2.71
C LEU A 293 -16.64 10.03 1.38
N GLY A 294 -17.60 9.17 1.00
CA GLY A 294 -18.41 9.34 -0.20
C GLY A 294 -19.21 10.63 -0.21
N GLN A 295 -19.79 11.01 0.94
CA GLN A 295 -20.49 12.29 1.10
C GLN A 295 -19.54 13.48 0.89
N LEU A 296 -18.32 13.43 1.44
CA LEU A 296 -17.31 14.48 1.21
C LEU A 296 -16.88 14.55 -0.26
N ALA A 297 -16.63 13.41 -0.90
CA ALA A 297 -16.23 13.34 -2.29
C ALA A 297 -17.29 13.96 -3.22
N THR A 298 -18.56 13.60 -3.01
CA THR A 298 -19.70 14.18 -3.74
C THR A 298 -19.82 15.69 -3.49
N LYS A 299 -19.79 16.13 -2.23
CA LYS A 299 -19.89 17.54 -1.84
C LYS A 299 -18.82 18.41 -2.49
N HIS A 300 -17.58 17.92 -2.53
CA HIS A 300 -16.43 18.65 -3.08
C HIS A 300 -16.16 18.34 -4.56
N LYS A 301 -16.97 17.47 -5.17
CA LYS A 301 -16.84 17.00 -6.56
C LYS A 301 -15.45 16.44 -6.86
N ILE A 302 -14.83 15.73 -5.92
CA ILE A 302 -13.48 15.13 -6.05
C ILE A 302 -13.57 13.61 -6.15
N GLY A 303 -12.48 12.95 -6.54
CA GLY A 303 -12.42 11.49 -6.53
C GLY A 303 -12.48 10.91 -5.13
N LEU A 304 -13.12 9.75 -4.98
CA LEU A 304 -12.92 8.82 -3.88
C LEU A 304 -12.47 7.48 -4.45
N HIS A 305 -11.26 7.08 -4.06
CA HIS A 305 -10.74 5.76 -4.32
C HIS A 305 -10.88 4.89 -3.06
N VAL A 306 -11.47 3.71 -3.20
CA VAL A 306 -11.52 2.71 -2.14
C VAL A 306 -10.45 1.66 -2.41
N ASP A 307 -9.42 1.64 -1.56
CA ASP A 307 -8.41 0.59 -1.61
C ASP A 307 -8.98 -0.69 -0.99
N CYS A 308 -9.46 -1.58 -1.85
CA CYS A 308 -9.92 -2.91 -1.49
C CYS A 308 -8.93 -3.98 -2.00
N CYS A 309 -7.65 -3.63 -2.19
CA CYS A 309 -6.63 -4.58 -2.65
C CYS A 309 -6.57 -5.79 -1.71
N LEU A 310 -6.46 -5.54 -0.40
CA LEU A 310 -6.41 -6.60 0.61
C LEU A 310 -7.79 -7.19 0.90
N GLY A 311 -8.84 -6.37 0.98
CA GLY A 311 -10.21 -6.86 1.18
C GLY A 311 -10.69 -7.77 0.05
N SER A 312 -10.19 -7.57 -1.18
CA SER A 312 -10.23 -8.49 -2.31
C SER A 312 -11.59 -9.22 -2.43
N PHE A 313 -11.58 -10.53 -2.59
CA PHE A 313 -12.75 -11.40 -2.69
C PHE A 313 -13.29 -11.83 -1.30
N ILE A 314 -12.93 -11.12 -0.22
CA ILE A 314 -13.52 -11.32 1.13
C ILE A 314 -14.60 -10.28 1.38
N MET A 315 -14.27 -8.99 1.25
CA MET A 315 -15.19 -7.90 1.57
C MET A 315 -16.56 -7.99 0.86
N PRO A 316 -16.62 -8.33 -0.46
CA PRO A 316 -17.92 -8.49 -1.15
C PRO A 316 -18.78 -9.65 -0.64
N PHE A 317 -18.16 -10.66 -0.01
CA PHE A 317 -18.86 -11.87 0.46
C PHE A 317 -19.19 -11.83 1.96
N LEU A 318 -18.72 -10.84 2.72
CA LEU A 318 -18.97 -10.74 4.16
C LEU A 318 -20.47 -10.76 4.51
N GLU A 319 -21.26 -9.96 3.79
CA GLU A 319 -22.72 -9.83 4.02
C GLU A 319 -23.41 -11.18 3.85
N GLU A 320 -23.14 -11.88 2.75
CA GLU A 320 -23.72 -13.19 2.48
C GLU A 320 -23.16 -14.31 3.38
N ALA A 321 -21.91 -14.18 3.83
CA ALA A 321 -21.32 -15.08 4.82
C ALA A 321 -21.90 -14.90 6.24
N GLY A 322 -22.79 -13.93 6.46
CA GLY A 322 -23.43 -13.66 7.75
C GLY A 322 -22.59 -12.77 8.67
N PHE A 323 -21.61 -12.04 8.14
CA PHE A 323 -20.75 -11.13 8.90
C PHE A 323 -21.13 -9.67 8.67
N PRO A 324 -20.99 -8.80 9.69
CA PRO A 324 -21.32 -7.40 9.55
C PRO A 324 -20.34 -6.70 8.62
N VAL A 325 -20.85 -5.95 7.65
CA VAL A 325 -20.05 -5.12 6.75
C VAL A 325 -20.74 -3.78 6.52
N LYS A 326 -19.96 -2.70 6.59
CA LYS A 326 -20.47 -1.37 6.20
C LYS A 326 -20.33 -1.21 4.68
N PRO A 327 -21.27 -0.54 3.99
CA PRO A 327 -21.14 -0.28 2.56
C PRO A 327 -19.79 0.36 2.21
N PHE A 328 -19.09 -0.22 1.23
CA PHE A 328 -17.74 0.20 0.82
C PHE A 328 -17.54 0.28 -0.69
N ASP A 329 -18.44 -0.32 -1.46
CA ASP A 329 -18.30 -0.49 -2.91
C ASP A 329 -19.05 0.60 -3.71
N PHE A 330 -19.31 0.36 -4.99
CA PHE A 330 -19.97 1.32 -5.85
C PHE A 330 -21.43 1.63 -5.49
N ARG A 331 -22.06 0.89 -4.55
CA ARG A 331 -23.34 1.27 -3.92
C ARG A 331 -23.23 2.61 -3.19
N VAL A 332 -22.05 2.98 -2.70
CA VAL A 332 -21.80 4.29 -2.11
C VAL A 332 -21.60 5.33 -3.24
N GLN A 333 -22.55 6.24 -3.42
CA GLN A 333 -22.60 7.20 -4.53
C GLN A 333 -21.27 7.94 -4.80
N GLY A 334 -20.55 8.34 -3.73
CA GLY A 334 -19.30 9.10 -3.87
C GLY A 334 -18.09 8.27 -4.31
N VAL A 335 -18.12 6.94 -4.22
CA VAL A 335 -17.02 6.07 -4.64
C VAL A 335 -16.85 6.15 -6.15
N THR A 336 -15.67 6.45 -6.66
CA THR A 336 -15.43 6.64 -8.11
C THR A 336 -14.40 5.67 -8.67
N SER A 337 -13.58 5.04 -7.83
CA SER A 337 -12.75 3.90 -8.20
C SER A 337 -12.51 2.96 -7.03
N ILE A 338 -12.21 1.70 -7.34
CA ILE A 338 -11.90 0.64 -6.38
C ILE A 338 -10.78 -0.23 -6.96
N SER A 339 -9.74 -0.52 -6.18
CA SER A 339 -8.74 -1.54 -6.52
C SER A 339 -9.03 -2.87 -5.81
N CYS A 340 -8.80 -4.00 -6.50
CA CYS A 340 -9.05 -5.35 -5.98
C CYS A 340 -7.96 -6.31 -6.46
N ASP A 341 -7.22 -6.94 -5.54
CA ASP A 341 -6.17 -7.89 -5.92
C ASP A 341 -6.74 -9.29 -6.11
N THR A 342 -6.78 -9.76 -7.35
CA THR A 342 -7.09 -11.15 -7.69
C THR A 342 -6.02 -12.11 -7.17
N HIS A 343 -4.74 -11.69 -7.12
CA HIS A 343 -3.64 -12.51 -6.60
C HIS A 343 -3.54 -12.61 -5.06
N LYS A 344 -4.53 -12.05 -4.35
CA LYS A 344 -4.73 -12.17 -2.90
C LYS A 344 -5.85 -13.18 -2.63
N TYR A 345 -6.99 -12.73 -2.12
CA TYR A 345 -8.13 -13.62 -1.83
C TYR A 345 -8.94 -14.00 -3.06
N GLY A 346 -8.62 -13.46 -4.24
CA GLY A 346 -9.07 -14.04 -5.51
C GLY A 346 -8.36 -15.35 -5.85
N PHE A 347 -7.30 -15.70 -5.10
CA PHE A 347 -6.53 -16.95 -5.23
C PHE A 347 -5.88 -17.17 -6.61
N ALA A 348 -5.76 -16.12 -7.40
CA ALA A 348 -5.09 -16.14 -8.69
C ALA A 348 -3.56 -16.18 -8.55
N PRO A 349 -2.80 -16.51 -9.63
CA PRO A 349 -1.35 -16.37 -9.65
C PRO A 349 -0.87 -14.99 -9.21
N LYS A 350 0.32 -14.93 -8.60
CA LYS A 350 1.02 -13.65 -8.40
C LYS A 350 1.19 -12.94 -9.74
N GLY A 351 1.07 -11.61 -9.70
CA GLY A 351 1.14 -10.76 -10.91
C GLY A 351 -0.20 -10.30 -11.49
N ASN A 352 -1.32 -10.41 -10.76
CA ASN A 352 -2.60 -9.84 -11.22
C ASN A 352 -3.39 -9.05 -10.16
N SER A 353 -4.04 -7.97 -10.59
CA SER A 353 -5.03 -7.17 -9.84
C SER A 353 -5.99 -6.49 -10.82
N VAL A 354 -7.02 -5.82 -10.31
CA VAL A 354 -8.01 -5.08 -11.09
C VAL A 354 -8.17 -3.69 -10.51
N ILE A 355 -8.10 -2.68 -11.37
CA ILE A 355 -8.57 -1.32 -11.08
C ILE A 355 -9.93 -1.11 -11.75
N MET A 356 -10.91 -0.72 -10.95
CA MET A 356 -12.29 -0.44 -11.37
C MET A 356 -12.59 1.05 -11.21
N TYR A 357 -13.37 1.58 -12.14
CA TYR A 357 -13.87 2.95 -12.17
C TYR A 357 -15.38 2.93 -12.25
N ARG A 358 -16.02 3.94 -11.66
CA ARG A 358 -17.48 4.09 -11.70
C ARG A 358 -18.00 4.13 -13.14
N ASN A 359 -17.27 4.76 -14.05
CA ASN A 359 -17.68 4.92 -15.44
C ASN A 359 -16.49 4.90 -16.43
N PRO A 360 -16.75 4.64 -17.73
CA PRO A 360 -15.72 4.64 -18.77
C PRO A 360 -15.03 5.98 -18.97
N GLU A 361 -15.72 7.10 -18.73
CA GLU A 361 -15.17 8.46 -18.89
C GLU A 361 -13.98 8.68 -17.97
N LEU A 362 -14.09 8.31 -16.70
CA LEU A 362 -12.98 8.41 -15.76
C LEU A 362 -11.83 7.49 -16.18
N ARG A 363 -12.12 6.24 -16.59
CA ARG A 363 -11.09 5.29 -17.06
C ARG A 363 -10.30 5.82 -18.26
N ARG A 364 -10.88 6.61 -19.16
CA ARG A 364 -10.16 7.16 -20.33
C ARG A 364 -8.94 8.00 -19.93
N HIS A 365 -8.94 8.63 -18.76
CA HIS A 365 -7.79 9.38 -18.24
C HIS A 365 -6.64 8.46 -17.76
N GLN A 366 -6.89 7.15 -17.62
CA GLN A 366 -5.86 6.16 -17.29
C GLN A 366 -4.95 5.85 -18.47
N TYR A 367 -5.49 5.86 -19.70
CA TYR A 367 -4.76 5.41 -20.88
C TYR A 367 -3.53 6.25 -21.19
N TYR A 368 -2.59 5.64 -21.91
CA TYR A 368 -1.56 6.33 -22.66
C TYR A 368 -1.82 6.11 -24.15
N ILE A 369 -1.77 7.18 -24.94
CA ILE A 369 -2.02 7.16 -26.39
C ILE A 369 -0.98 8.07 -27.04
N ASN A 370 -0.30 7.56 -28.06
CA ASN A 370 0.63 8.33 -28.89
C ASN A 370 0.36 8.00 -30.37
N PRO A 371 -0.35 8.89 -31.10
CA PRO A 371 -0.64 8.68 -32.52
C PRO A 371 0.55 9.00 -33.44
N ASP A 372 1.53 9.77 -32.95
CA ASP A 372 2.61 10.33 -33.78
C ASP A 372 3.94 9.57 -33.64
N TRP A 373 3.93 8.41 -32.96
CA TRP A 373 5.13 7.60 -32.81
C TRP A 373 5.53 6.95 -34.15
N VAL A 374 6.80 7.02 -34.51
CA VAL A 374 7.34 6.48 -35.79
C VAL A 374 7.17 4.97 -35.95
N GLY A 375 6.92 4.22 -34.86
CA GLY A 375 6.57 2.80 -34.87
C GLY A 375 5.10 2.50 -35.17
N GLY A 376 4.28 3.53 -35.38
CA GLY A 376 2.83 3.45 -35.57
C GLY A 376 2.05 3.90 -34.35
N LEU A 377 0.71 3.95 -34.47
CA LEU A 377 -0.19 4.29 -33.37
C LEU A 377 0.04 3.37 -32.17
N TYR A 378 0.41 3.95 -31.02
CA TYR A 378 0.59 3.20 -29.77
C TYR A 378 -0.46 3.60 -28.75
N ALA A 379 -1.10 2.60 -28.13
CA ALA A 379 -2.02 2.79 -27.02
C ALA A 379 -1.87 1.68 -25.99
N SER A 380 -1.84 2.04 -24.70
CA SER A 380 -1.82 1.07 -23.60
C SER A 380 -2.88 1.40 -22.53
N PRO A 381 -3.59 0.38 -22.00
CA PRO A 381 -4.57 0.59 -20.94
C PRO A 381 -3.94 0.78 -19.56
N THR A 382 -2.70 0.31 -19.36
CA THR A 382 -1.95 0.33 -18.09
C THR A 382 -0.49 0.75 -18.30
N ILE A 383 0.37 0.60 -17.28
CA ILE A 383 1.77 1.04 -17.32
C ILE A 383 2.57 0.25 -18.37
N ALA A 384 2.35 -1.06 -18.44
CA ALA A 384 3.10 -1.95 -19.32
C ALA A 384 2.61 -1.94 -20.77
N GLY A 385 3.54 -2.19 -21.71
CA GLY A 385 3.24 -2.59 -23.08
C GLY A 385 3.00 -4.10 -23.16
N SER A 386 4.08 -4.87 -23.38
CA SER A 386 4.02 -6.34 -23.29
C SER A 386 3.68 -6.80 -21.88
N ARG A 387 2.79 -7.79 -21.76
CA ARG A 387 2.32 -8.34 -20.49
C ARG A 387 2.23 -9.87 -20.54
N PRO A 388 2.36 -10.59 -19.41
CA PRO A 388 2.28 -12.04 -19.38
C PRO A 388 0.82 -12.53 -19.47
N GLY A 389 0.36 -12.90 -20.66
CA GLY A 389 -1.02 -13.37 -20.86
C GLY A 389 -1.31 -14.70 -20.15
N ALA A 390 -0.29 -15.50 -19.86
CA ALA A 390 -0.40 -16.70 -19.02
C ALA A 390 -1.01 -16.39 -17.64
N ILE A 391 -0.60 -15.29 -17.01
CA ILE A 391 -1.12 -14.86 -15.70
C ILE A 391 -2.59 -14.48 -15.78
N LEU A 392 -3.02 -13.88 -16.90
CA LEU A 392 -4.45 -13.58 -17.14
C LEU A 392 -5.26 -14.86 -17.30
N ALA A 393 -4.73 -15.85 -18.03
CA ALA A 393 -5.38 -17.14 -18.19
C ALA A 393 -5.50 -17.90 -16.86
N GLY A 394 -4.42 -17.96 -16.08
CA GLY A 394 -4.43 -18.55 -14.73
C GLY A 394 -5.39 -17.83 -13.78
N THR A 395 -5.45 -16.50 -13.86
CA THR A 395 -6.41 -15.71 -13.09
C THR A 395 -7.85 -16.08 -13.45
N TRP A 396 -8.18 -16.04 -14.74
CA TRP A 396 -9.52 -16.35 -15.23
C TRP A 396 -9.93 -17.77 -14.83
N ALA A 397 -9.03 -18.75 -14.97
CA ALA A 397 -9.26 -20.12 -14.57
C ALA A 397 -9.54 -20.24 -13.07
N ALA A 398 -8.78 -19.54 -12.21
CA ALA A 398 -9.02 -19.51 -10.77
C ALA A 398 -10.41 -18.96 -10.43
N LEU A 399 -10.80 -17.82 -11.01
CA LEU A 399 -12.11 -17.21 -10.76
C LEU A 399 -13.26 -18.15 -11.16
N GLN A 400 -13.13 -18.80 -12.32
CA GLN A 400 -14.12 -19.74 -12.85
C GLN A 400 -14.20 -21.02 -12.03
N TYR A 401 -13.06 -21.55 -11.58
CA TYR A 401 -12.98 -22.79 -10.79
C TYR A 401 -13.54 -22.59 -9.38
N MET A 402 -13.15 -21.50 -8.71
CA MET A 402 -13.66 -21.17 -7.39
C MET A 402 -15.16 -20.89 -7.44
N GLY A 403 -15.59 -20.10 -8.44
CA GLY A 403 -16.96 -19.66 -8.57
C GLY A 403 -17.46 -18.91 -7.34
N HIS A 404 -18.75 -18.59 -7.33
CA HIS A 404 -19.35 -17.84 -6.24
C HIS A 404 -19.33 -18.62 -4.91
N SER A 405 -19.69 -19.90 -4.93
CA SER A 405 -19.76 -20.75 -3.73
C SER A 405 -18.39 -20.97 -3.10
N GLY A 406 -17.33 -21.18 -3.88
CA GLY A 406 -15.98 -21.36 -3.36
C GLY A 406 -15.45 -20.10 -2.65
N TYR A 407 -15.71 -18.91 -3.19
CA TYR A 407 -15.36 -17.66 -2.52
C TYR A 407 -16.19 -17.41 -1.26
N LEU A 408 -17.49 -17.72 -1.28
CA LEU A 408 -18.35 -17.62 -0.09
C LEU A 408 -17.85 -18.52 1.05
N GLU A 409 -17.56 -19.79 0.77
CA GLU A 409 -17.03 -20.74 1.77
C GLU A 409 -15.63 -20.35 2.26
N SER A 410 -14.79 -19.83 1.35
CA SER A 410 -13.47 -19.29 1.72
C SER A 410 -13.61 -18.06 2.64
N CYS A 411 -14.55 -17.17 2.35
CA CYS A 411 -14.86 -16.02 3.21
C CYS A 411 -15.32 -16.48 4.59
N LYS A 412 -16.26 -17.43 4.68
CA LYS A 412 -16.75 -17.99 5.95
C LYS A 412 -15.61 -18.54 6.80
N SER A 413 -14.79 -19.41 6.23
CA SER A 413 -13.68 -20.07 6.95
C SER A 413 -12.60 -19.09 7.40
N ILE A 414 -12.11 -18.23 6.50
CA ILE A 414 -11.03 -17.27 6.79
C ILE A 414 -11.48 -16.24 7.83
N VAL A 415 -12.68 -15.69 7.70
CA VAL A 415 -13.17 -14.65 8.62
C VAL A 415 -13.56 -15.26 9.98
N SER A 416 -14.10 -16.49 10.01
CA SER A 416 -14.32 -17.20 11.29
C SER A 416 -13.01 -17.44 12.02
N ALA A 417 -11.97 -17.88 11.31
CA ALA A 417 -10.62 -18.06 11.86
C ALA A 417 -10.04 -16.74 12.40
N ALA A 418 -10.12 -15.65 11.64
CA ALA A 418 -9.67 -14.33 12.08
C ALA A 418 -10.43 -13.86 13.35
N ARG A 419 -11.75 -14.08 13.41
CA ARG A 419 -12.55 -13.73 14.59
C ARG A 419 -12.22 -14.60 15.80
N ARG A 420 -11.93 -15.89 15.61
CA ARG A 420 -11.47 -16.78 16.69
C ARG A 420 -10.12 -16.33 17.25
N ILE A 421 -9.18 -15.94 16.39
CA ILE A 421 -7.90 -15.34 16.81
C ILE A 421 -8.13 -14.05 17.60
N ALA A 422 -8.93 -13.13 17.05
CA ALA A 422 -9.24 -11.87 17.72
C ALA A 422 -9.88 -12.10 19.11
N HIS A 423 -10.84 -13.02 19.19
CA HIS A 423 -11.48 -13.41 20.45
C HIS A 423 -10.50 -14.06 21.44
N GLY A 424 -9.62 -14.95 20.97
CA GLY A 424 -8.59 -15.56 21.81
C GLY A 424 -7.63 -14.50 22.39
N ILE A 425 -7.28 -13.48 21.60
CA ILE A 425 -6.47 -12.36 22.07
C ILE A 425 -7.23 -11.54 23.13
N THR A 426 -8.48 -11.17 22.88
CA THR A 426 -9.22 -10.27 23.79
C THR A 426 -9.64 -10.93 25.09
N GLU A 427 -10.04 -12.21 25.06
CA GLU A 427 -10.57 -12.89 26.25
C GLU A 427 -9.52 -13.69 27.02
N GLU A 428 -8.48 -14.19 26.34
CA GLU A 428 -7.58 -15.18 26.92
C GLU A 428 -6.16 -14.63 27.20
N ILE A 429 -5.84 -13.40 26.75
CA ILE A 429 -4.49 -12.80 26.86
C ILE A 429 -4.59 -11.32 27.31
N PRO A 430 -4.67 -11.05 28.63
CA PRO A 430 -4.95 -9.70 29.14
C PRO A 430 -3.86 -8.67 28.83
N GLU A 431 -2.63 -9.10 28.53
CA GLU A 431 -1.53 -8.20 28.18
C GLU A 431 -1.60 -7.64 26.75
N LEU A 432 -2.44 -8.23 25.89
CA LEU A 432 -2.59 -7.82 24.49
C LEU A 432 -3.97 -7.20 24.23
N TYR A 433 -4.07 -6.44 23.15
CA TYR A 433 -5.35 -5.94 22.63
C TYR A 433 -5.37 -5.95 21.12
N VAL A 434 -6.54 -6.16 20.53
CA VAL A 434 -6.76 -6.03 19.08
C VAL A 434 -6.90 -4.56 18.72
N LEU A 435 -6.21 -4.13 17.65
CA LEU A 435 -6.32 -2.77 17.13
C LEU A 435 -7.65 -2.61 16.39
N GLY A 436 -8.54 -1.78 16.92
CA GLY A 436 -9.83 -1.49 16.31
C GLY A 436 -10.78 -2.70 16.33
N ASN A 437 -11.55 -2.85 15.26
CA ASN A 437 -12.51 -3.95 15.09
C ASN A 437 -12.47 -4.42 13.63
N PRO A 438 -11.46 -5.22 13.24
CA PRO A 438 -11.27 -5.63 11.85
C PRO A 438 -12.42 -6.55 11.39
N PRO A 439 -13.13 -6.23 10.28
CA PRO A 439 -14.29 -7.01 9.84
C PRO A 439 -13.94 -8.25 9.01
N ALA A 440 -12.68 -8.41 8.61
CA ALA A 440 -12.27 -9.36 7.58
C ALA A 440 -11.13 -10.28 8.06
N SER A 441 -10.10 -10.48 7.23
CA SER A 441 -9.09 -11.53 7.39
C SER A 441 -7.84 -11.13 8.17
N VAL A 442 -7.71 -9.86 8.57
CA VAL A 442 -6.48 -9.36 9.21
C VAL A 442 -6.76 -9.03 10.66
N VAL A 443 -5.90 -9.51 11.56
CA VAL A 443 -5.95 -9.21 12.98
C VAL A 443 -4.60 -8.61 13.40
N ALA A 444 -4.62 -7.34 13.77
CA ALA A 444 -3.48 -6.67 14.37
C ALA A 444 -3.67 -6.55 15.88
N PHE A 445 -2.60 -6.76 16.64
CA PHE A 445 -2.61 -6.64 18.09
C PHE A 445 -1.40 -5.85 18.62
N GLY A 446 -1.65 -5.06 19.65
CA GLY A 446 -0.66 -4.34 20.43
C GLY A 446 -0.58 -4.90 21.85
N SER A 447 0.22 -4.26 22.71
CA SER A 447 0.27 -4.61 24.13
C SER A 447 -0.23 -3.47 25.02
N ASN A 448 -1.04 -3.83 26.02
CA ASN A 448 -1.48 -2.94 27.11
C ASN A 448 -0.48 -2.91 28.28
N SER A 449 0.49 -3.83 28.30
CA SER A 449 1.48 -3.93 29.36
C SER A 449 2.62 -2.94 29.14
N ALA A 450 3.07 -2.28 30.20
CA ALA A 450 4.28 -1.46 30.16
C ALA A 450 5.56 -2.31 30.01
N ASP A 451 5.50 -3.58 30.43
CA ASP A 451 6.65 -4.48 30.52
C ASP A 451 6.76 -5.44 29.32
N ILE A 452 5.75 -5.48 28.43
CA ILE A 452 5.73 -6.42 27.30
C ILE A 452 5.52 -5.64 26.01
N SER A 453 6.47 -5.76 25.08
CA SER A 453 6.31 -5.21 23.73
C SER A 453 5.64 -6.23 22.81
N ALA A 454 4.62 -5.80 22.05
CA ALA A 454 4.01 -6.64 21.02
C ALA A 454 5.02 -7.10 19.95
N LEU A 455 6.05 -6.29 19.67
CA LEU A 455 7.11 -6.66 18.73
C LEU A 455 8.01 -7.77 19.30
N GLU A 456 8.25 -7.81 20.62
CA GLU A 456 9.01 -8.88 21.27
C GLU A 456 8.22 -10.19 21.27
N VAL A 457 6.89 -10.10 21.45
CA VAL A 457 5.99 -11.23 21.25
C VAL A 457 6.06 -11.72 19.80
N GLY A 458 6.11 -10.82 18.81
CA GLY A 458 6.32 -11.18 17.39
C GLY A 458 7.66 -11.88 17.13
N ASP A 459 8.75 -11.40 17.74
CA ASP A 459 10.07 -12.05 17.68
C ASP A 459 10.06 -13.43 18.37
N ALA A 460 9.26 -13.63 19.43
CA ALA A 460 9.07 -14.93 20.08
C ALA A 460 8.25 -15.90 19.22
N MET A 461 7.16 -15.43 18.62
CA MET A 461 6.38 -16.17 17.64
C MET A 461 7.25 -16.62 16.45
N SER A 462 8.17 -15.76 16.00
CA SER A 462 9.11 -16.09 14.91
C SER A 462 10.03 -17.28 15.24
N ARG A 463 10.43 -17.45 16.51
CA ARG A 463 11.22 -18.63 16.93
C ARG A 463 10.40 -19.92 16.92
N LYS A 464 9.07 -19.82 16.94
CA LYS A 464 8.12 -20.93 16.82
C LYS A 464 7.67 -21.17 15.36
N GLY A 465 8.31 -20.49 14.40
CA GLY A 465 8.04 -20.62 12.96
C GLY A 465 6.94 -19.69 12.42
N TRP A 466 6.40 -18.78 13.25
CA TRP A 466 5.37 -17.84 12.80
C TRP A 466 5.97 -16.58 12.18
N HIS A 467 5.64 -16.31 10.92
CA HIS A 467 6.10 -15.13 10.20
C HIS A 467 5.02 -14.05 10.19
N LEU A 468 5.02 -13.22 11.22
CA LEU A 468 4.06 -12.13 11.42
C LEU A 468 4.62 -10.81 10.88
N ASN A 469 3.74 -9.86 10.56
CA ASN A 469 4.17 -8.54 10.10
C ASN A 469 4.26 -7.57 11.29
N GLY A 470 5.46 -7.03 11.53
CA GLY A 470 5.67 -5.96 12.50
C GLY A 470 5.13 -4.62 12.00
N LEU A 471 4.55 -3.83 12.92
CA LEU A 471 3.91 -2.55 12.65
C LEU A 471 4.53 -1.45 13.52
N SER A 472 4.29 -0.20 13.14
CA SER A 472 4.73 0.97 13.90
C SER A 472 3.62 2.01 14.00
N ARG A 473 3.59 2.74 15.13
CA ARG A 473 2.60 3.77 15.47
C ARG A 473 1.15 3.24 15.47
N PRO A 474 0.77 2.41 16.45
CA PRO A 474 1.56 1.96 17.60
C PRO A 474 2.47 0.77 17.26
N GLY A 475 3.40 0.44 18.17
CA GLY A 475 4.14 -0.83 18.06
C GLY A 475 3.16 -2.00 18.19
N ALA A 476 3.01 -2.77 17.12
CA ALA A 476 2.02 -3.83 17.01
C ALA A 476 2.51 -4.90 16.05
N VAL A 477 1.82 -6.03 16.00
CA VAL A 477 2.07 -7.12 15.07
C VAL A 477 0.73 -7.56 14.48
N HIS A 478 0.69 -7.98 13.22
CA HIS A 478 -0.51 -8.58 12.65
C HIS A 478 -0.29 -9.93 12.02
N ILE A 479 -1.40 -10.65 11.89
CA ILE A 479 -1.58 -11.80 11.02
C ILE A 479 -2.67 -11.53 9.99
N ALA A 480 -2.36 -11.74 8.71
CA ALA A 480 -3.34 -11.80 7.63
C ALA A 480 -3.70 -13.27 7.40
N VAL A 481 -4.84 -13.70 7.92
CA VAL A 481 -5.34 -15.07 7.84
C VAL A 481 -5.61 -15.43 6.37
N THR A 482 -5.11 -16.58 5.95
CA THR A 482 -5.35 -17.16 4.62
C THR A 482 -5.97 -18.54 4.75
N ARG A 483 -6.26 -19.22 3.63
CA ARG A 483 -6.78 -20.60 3.66
C ARG A 483 -5.82 -21.56 4.37
N LEU A 484 -4.52 -21.31 4.30
CA LEU A 484 -3.48 -22.11 4.95
C LEU A 484 -3.41 -21.88 6.46
N THR A 485 -3.81 -20.71 6.95
CA THR A 485 -3.82 -20.40 8.39
C THR A 485 -5.00 -21.04 9.13
N VAL A 486 -6.13 -21.26 8.43
CA VAL A 486 -7.39 -21.78 9.02
C VAL A 486 -7.20 -23.02 9.92
N PRO A 487 -6.46 -24.07 9.52
CA PRO A 487 -6.27 -25.25 10.38
C PRO A 487 -5.37 -25.02 11.61
N HIS A 488 -4.65 -23.90 11.70
CA HIS A 488 -3.65 -23.64 12.75
C HIS A 488 -4.10 -22.57 13.76
N VAL A 489 -5.38 -22.22 13.81
CA VAL A 489 -5.89 -21.14 14.68
C VAL A 489 -5.65 -21.43 16.16
N ASP A 490 -5.94 -22.65 16.62
CA ASP A 490 -5.76 -22.99 18.03
C ASP A 490 -4.27 -23.09 18.41
N GLU A 491 -3.45 -23.62 17.49
CA GLU A 491 -1.99 -23.62 17.63
C GLU A 491 -1.44 -22.20 17.73
N PHE A 492 -1.90 -21.29 16.86
CA PHE A 492 -1.52 -19.87 16.91
C PHE A 492 -1.82 -19.25 18.28
N ILE A 493 -3.02 -19.49 18.83
CA ILE A 493 -3.43 -18.92 20.12
C ILE A 493 -2.57 -19.49 21.27
N ALA A 494 -2.30 -20.80 21.25
CA ALA A 494 -1.41 -21.44 22.22
C ALA A 494 0.01 -20.88 22.15
N ASP A 495 0.61 -20.82 20.96
CA ASP A 495 1.95 -20.27 20.75
C ASP A 495 2.03 -18.78 21.13
N LEU A 496 0.96 -18.02 20.89
CA LEU A 496 0.89 -16.61 21.27
C LEU A 496 0.91 -16.43 22.79
N LYS A 497 0.14 -17.24 23.53
CA LYS A 497 0.17 -17.25 25.00
C LYS A 497 1.56 -17.57 25.53
N ASP A 498 2.20 -18.59 24.95
CA ASP A 498 3.55 -18.99 25.32
C ASP A 498 4.56 -17.88 25.02
N SER A 499 4.44 -17.22 23.88
CA SER A 499 5.28 -16.11 23.45
C SER A 499 5.15 -14.87 24.35
N VAL A 500 3.95 -14.59 24.86
CA VAL A 500 3.73 -13.55 25.87
C VAL A 500 4.44 -13.89 27.18
N ARG A 501 4.39 -15.16 27.62
CA ARG A 501 5.14 -15.61 28.81
C ARG A 501 6.64 -15.48 28.61
N GLU A 502 7.17 -15.86 27.44
CA GLU A 502 8.60 -15.73 27.11
C GLU A 502 9.04 -14.26 27.08
N ALA A 503 8.25 -13.38 26.44
CA ALA A 503 8.58 -11.96 26.30
C ALA A 503 8.71 -11.26 27.66
N ARG A 504 7.96 -11.69 28.67
CA ARG A 504 8.05 -11.16 30.04
C ARG A 504 9.42 -11.35 30.70
N PHE A 505 10.15 -12.40 30.33
CA PHE A 505 11.46 -12.72 30.93
C PHE A 505 12.64 -12.43 29.99
N ALA A 506 12.38 -12.08 28.74
CA ALA A 506 13.41 -11.78 27.76
C ALA A 506 14.03 -10.39 28.02
N PRO A 507 15.35 -10.23 27.88
CA PRO A 507 15.97 -8.92 27.96
C PRO A 507 15.48 -8.04 26.79
N PRO A 508 15.06 -6.79 27.06
CA PRO A 508 14.39 -5.97 26.07
C PRO A 508 15.30 -5.62 24.88
N GLY A 509 14.69 -5.44 23.70
CA GLY A 509 15.32 -4.77 22.55
C GLY A 509 16.32 -5.58 21.71
N LYS A 510 16.37 -6.90 21.84
CA LYS A 510 17.31 -7.75 21.05
C LYS A 510 16.71 -8.40 19.79
N GLY A 511 15.40 -8.34 19.59
CA GLY A 511 14.73 -9.00 18.48
C GLY A 511 14.81 -8.24 17.14
N THR A 512 14.55 -8.94 16.02
CA THR A 512 14.67 -8.36 14.67
C THR A 512 13.60 -7.30 14.44
N MET A 513 12.35 -7.60 14.82
CA MET A 513 11.25 -6.65 14.71
C MET A 513 11.48 -5.44 15.62
N MET A 514 11.91 -5.67 16.87
CA MET A 514 12.27 -4.59 17.79
C MET A 514 13.39 -3.69 17.24
N THR A 515 14.40 -4.28 16.62
CA THR A 515 15.51 -3.51 16.06
C THR A 515 15.04 -2.65 14.89
N LEU A 516 14.33 -3.23 13.92
CA LEU A 516 13.91 -2.50 12.71
C LEU A 516 12.87 -1.42 13.02
N TYR A 517 11.84 -1.75 13.78
CA TYR A 517 10.72 -0.84 14.05
C TYR A 517 10.98 0.09 15.26
N GLY A 518 11.79 -0.34 16.23
CA GLY A 518 12.25 0.48 17.35
C GLY A 518 13.27 1.55 16.94
N LEU A 519 14.23 1.23 16.06
CA LEU A 519 15.22 2.22 15.58
C LEU A 519 14.58 3.36 14.77
N GLY A 520 13.50 3.08 14.03
CA GLY A 520 12.77 4.11 13.26
C GLY A 520 12.06 5.16 14.11
N SER A 521 11.82 4.86 15.40
CA SER A 521 11.05 5.71 16.31
C SER A 521 11.87 6.34 17.44
N SER A 522 13.11 5.89 17.67
CA SER A 522 13.96 6.30 18.80
C SER A 522 14.62 7.69 18.65
N SER A 523 14.61 8.29 17.46
CA SER A 523 15.23 9.59 17.20
C SER A 523 14.58 10.34 16.03
N PRO A 524 14.58 11.68 16.02
CA PRO A 524 14.11 12.48 14.88
C PRO A 524 14.78 12.12 13.55
N VAL A 525 16.04 11.69 13.55
CA VAL A 525 16.77 11.24 12.34
C VAL A 525 16.62 9.75 12.05
N GLY A 526 16.00 8.98 12.94
CA GLY A 526 15.76 7.54 12.80
C GLY A 526 15.15 7.14 11.45
N PRO A 527 14.08 7.81 10.97
CA PRO A 527 13.49 7.48 9.66
C PRO A 527 14.45 7.61 8.47
N ARG A 528 15.36 8.60 8.48
CA ARG A 528 16.36 8.75 7.39
C ARG A 528 17.43 7.66 7.46
N LEU A 529 17.83 7.25 8.66
CA LEU A 529 18.78 6.14 8.83
C LEU A 529 18.16 4.80 8.42
N VAL A 530 16.90 4.55 8.80
CA VAL A 530 16.12 3.39 8.31
C VAL A 530 16.02 3.40 6.78
N GLY A 531 15.84 4.57 6.17
CA GLY A 531 15.88 4.71 4.71
C GLY A 531 17.18 4.20 4.08
N ARG A 532 18.35 4.55 4.65
CA ARG A 532 19.65 4.03 4.17
C ARG A 532 19.82 2.54 4.38
N VAL A 533 19.32 2.00 5.50
CA VAL A 533 19.32 0.55 5.75
C VAL A 533 18.44 -0.17 4.74
N ALA A 534 17.27 0.39 4.41
CA ALA A 534 16.39 -0.14 3.38
C ALA A 534 17.04 -0.09 1.99
N GLU A 535 17.75 0.99 1.63
CA GLU A 535 18.55 1.05 0.39
C GLU A 535 19.57 -0.08 0.33
N MET A 536 20.35 -0.30 1.39
CA MET A 536 21.32 -1.41 1.44
C MET A 536 20.67 -2.79 1.34
N PHE A 537 19.51 -2.98 1.97
CA PHE A 537 18.73 -4.21 1.84
C PHE A 537 18.31 -4.44 0.38
N LEU A 538 17.82 -3.40 -0.30
CA LEU A 538 17.45 -3.48 -1.71
C LEU A 538 18.64 -3.76 -2.61
N ASP A 539 19.80 -3.14 -2.37
CA ASP A 539 21.03 -3.44 -3.11
C ASP A 539 21.47 -4.90 -2.92
N THR A 540 21.29 -5.43 -1.70
CA THR A 540 21.65 -6.82 -1.36
C THR A 540 20.80 -7.84 -2.11
N LEU A 541 19.53 -7.55 -2.39
CA LEU A 541 18.64 -8.45 -3.16
C LEU A 541 19.18 -8.79 -4.56
N TYR A 542 20.04 -7.94 -5.12
CA TYR A 542 20.62 -8.13 -6.47
C TYR A 542 22.09 -8.52 -6.43
N LYS A 543 22.63 -8.87 -5.25
CA LYS A 543 24.01 -9.33 -5.10
C LYS A 543 24.05 -10.85 -5.26
N ALA A 544 24.53 -11.30 -6.42
CA ALA A 544 24.70 -12.71 -6.75
C ALA A 544 25.97 -13.32 -6.13
#